data_AF-A0AAX4H2P4-F1
#
_entry.id   AF-A0AAX4H2P4-F1
#
_cell.length_a   1.000
_cell.length_b   1.000
_cell.length_c   1.000
_cell.angle_alpha   90.00
_cell.angle_beta   90.00
_cell.angle_gamma   90.00
#
_symmetry.space_group_name_H-M   'P 1'
#
loop_
_entity.id
_entity.type
_entity.pdbx_description
1 polymer ?
#
loop_
_entity_poly.entity_id
_entity_poly.type
_entity_poly.pdbx_seq_one_letter_code
_entity_poly.pdbx_strand_id
1 'polypeptide(L)'
;MKLDYVLALRPEDFLERRLQTQVFKLGLARSIHHARVLISQRHIAVGKQIVNIPSFMVRLDSQKHIDFAPNSPYGGGRAGRVKRKNQGKGEAAEEDEE
;
A
#
# COMPACT_ATOMS: atom_id res chain seq x y z
N MET A 1 7.23 27.62 -16.43
CA MET A 1 6.16 27.71 -15.42
C MET A 1 6.11 29.13 -14.90
N LYS A 2 4.94 29.77 -14.91
CA LYS A 2 4.75 31.12 -14.39
C LYS A 2 4.61 31.04 -12.87
N LEU A 3 5.30 31.90 -12.12
CA LEU A 3 5.34 31.85 -10.65
C LEU A 3 3.95 32.05 -10.02
N ASP A 4 3.06 32.75 -10.72
CA ASP A 4 1.67 33.02 -10.33
C ASP A 4 0.89 31.75 -9.91
N TYR A 5 1.19 30.59 -10.49
CA TYR A 5 0.53 29.32 -10.12
C TYR A 5 0.83 28.86 -8.70
N VAL A 6 1.98 29.27 -8.13
CA VAL A 6 2.34 28.92 -6.76
C VAL A 6 1.42 29.62 -5.76
N LEU A 7 0.99 30.85 -6.08
CA LEU A 7 0.07 31.63 -5.23
C LEU A 7 -1.37 31.12 -5.31
N ALA A 8 -1.73 30.42 -6.39
CA ALA A 8 -3.04 29.82 -6.60
C ALA A 8 -3.19 28.40 -6.02
N LEU A 9 -2.15 27.85 -5.38
CA LEU A 9 -2.19 26.51 -4.81
C LEU A 9 -3.23 26.40 -3.70
N ARG A 10 -3.99 25.31 -3.73
CA ARG A 10 -4.98 24.98 -2.71
C ARG A 10 -4.54 23.77 -1.88
N PRO A 11 -5.08 23.56 -0.67
CA PRO A 11 -4.73 22.42 0.17
C PRO A 11 -4.99 21.07 -0.51
N GLU A 12 -5.99 21.00 -1.40
CA GLU A 12 -6.31 19.77 -2.14
C GLU A 12 -5.14 19.30 -2.99
N ASP A 13 -4.40 20.23 -3.62
CA ASP A 13 -3.27 19.91 -4.49
C ASP A 13 -2.16 19.16 -3.74
N PHE A 14 -1.97 19.47 -2.45
CA PHE A 14 -1.04 18.74 -1.57
C PHE A 14 -1.62 17.39 -1.13
N LEU A 15 -2.90 17.33 -0.81
CA LEU A 15 -3.57 16.09 -0.40
C LEU A 15 -3.56 15.05 -1.53
N GLU A 16 -3.61 15.47 -2.79
CA GLU A 16 -3.51 14.58 -3.94
C GLU A 16 -2.14 13.93 -4.10
N ARG A 17 -1.07 14.54 -3.60
CA ARG A 17 0.31 14.02 -3.74
C ARG A 17 0.72 13.04 -2.64
N ARG A 18 -0.14 12.81 -1.65
CA ARG A 18 0.12 11.85 -0.56
C ARG A 18 0.11 10.42 -1.07
N LEU A 19 0.94 9.56 -0.47
CA LEU A 19 1.00 8.15 -0.81
C LEU A 19 -0.37 7.48 -0.68
N GLN A 20 -1.16 7.85 0.33
CA GLN A 20 -2.51 7.33 0.54
C GLN A 20 -3.44 7.56 -0.67
N THR A 21 -3.47 8.78 -1.21
CA THR A 21 -4.32 9.14 -2.34
C THR A 21 -3.76 8.60 -3.65
N GLN A 22 -2.44 8.59 -3.81
CA GLN A 22 -1.77 8.01 -4.97
C GLN A 22 -2.02 6.49 -5.09
N VAL A 23 -1.91 5.73 -3.99
CA VAL A 23 -2.18 4.28 -3.97
C VAL A 23 -3.64 3.98 -4.34
N PHE A 24 -4.58 4.80 -3.89
CA PHE A 24 -5.98 4.68 -4.27
C PHE A 24 -6.21 5.01 -5.76
N LYS A 25 -5.64 6.12 -6.26
CA LYS A 25 -5.73 6.53 -7.67
C LYS A 25 -5.10 5.50 -8.62
N LEU A 26 -4.04 4.80 -8.18
CA LEU A 26 -3.40 3.70 -8.93
C LEU A 26 -4.21 2.39 -8.92
N GLY A 27 -5.30 2.29 -8.16
CA GLY A 27 -6.14 1.11 -8.12
C GLY A 27 -5.60 -0.05 -7.27
N LEU A 28 -4.46 0.12 -6.59
CA LEU A 28 -3.88 -0.89 -5.70
C LEU A 28 -4.75 -1.15 -4.45
N ALA A 29 -5.59 -0.18 -4.08
CA ALA A 29 -6.51 -0.27 -2.95
C ALA A 29 -7.94 0.07 -3.37
N ARG A 30 -8.91 -0.69 -2.83
CA ARG A 30 -10.35 -0.46 -3.08
C ARG A 30 -10.89 0.85 -2.51
N SER A 31 -10.25 1.43 -1.49
CA SER A 31 -10.69 2.69 -0.87
C SER A 31 -9.51 3.45 -0.26
N ILE A 32 -9.73 4.73 0.04
CA ILE A 32 -8.75 5.60 0.71
C ILE A 32 -8.38 5.07 2.11
N HIS A 33 -9.33 4.49 2.82
CA HIS A 33 -9.10 3.86 4.12
C HIS A 33 -8.34 2.54 3.99
N HIS A 34 -8.64 1.75 2.95
CA HIS A 34 -7.92 0.52 2.66
C HIS A 34 -6.45 0.82 2.30
N ALA A 35 -6.19 1.85 1.48
CA ALA A 35 -4.83 2.30 1.16
C ALA A 35 -4.03 2.64 2.43
N ARG A 36 -4.66 3.35 3.38
CA ARG A 36 -4.03 3.69 4.67
C ARG A 36 -3.62 2.44 5.45
N VAL A 37 -4.50 1.45 5.53
CA VAL A 37 -4.22 0.18 6.23
C VAL A 37 -3.06 -0.56 5.57
N LEU A 38 -3.07 -0.69 4.23
CA LEU A 38 -2.00 -1.35 3.49
C LEU A 38 -0.63 -0.68 3.71
N ILE A 39 -0.59 0.65 3.69
CA ILE A 39 0.63 1.42 3.95
C ILE A 39 1.11 1.17 5.40
N SER A 40 0.24 1.38 6.39
CA SER A 40 0.61 1.22 7.80
C SER A 40 1.05 -0.21 8.15
N GLN A 41 0.47 -1.22 7.50
CA GLN A 41 0.84 -2.63 7.66
C GLN A 41 2.06 -3.05 6.83
N ARG A 42 2.76 -2.10 6.18
CA ARG A 42 4.00 -2.32 5.43
C ARG A 42 3.83 -3.15 4.15
N HIS A 43 2.67 -3.06 3.50
CA HIS A 43 2.40 -3.79 2.25
C HIS A 43 2.81 -3.02 0.99
N ILE A 44 3.04 -1.71 1.07
CA ILE A 44 3.37 -0.85 -0.08
C ILE A 44 4.85 -0.44 -0.04
N ALA A 45 5.49 -0.49 -1.19
CA ALA A 45 6.84 0.01 -1.42
C ALA A 45 6.84 1.12 -2.47
N VAL A 46 7.79 2.05 -2.34
CA VAL A 46 8.12 3.05 -3.36
C VAL A 46 9.52 2.71 -3.86
N GLY A 47 9.60 2.14 -5.06
CA GLY A 47 10.81 1.52 -5.58
C GLY A 47 11.20 0.31 -4.72
N LYS A 48 12.41 0.34 -4.15
CA LYS A 48 12.92 -0.74 -3.29
C LYS A 48 12.60 -0.55 -1.80
N GLN A 49 12.10 0.63 -1.42
CA GLN A 49 11.92 1.01 -0.02
C GLN A 49 10.46 0.83 0.41
N ILE A 50 10.25 0.15 1.53
CA ILE A 50 8.93 0.05 2.16
C ILE A 50 8.63 1.37 2.88
N VAL A 51 7.45 1.92 2.62
CA VAL A 51 6.99 3.17 3.22
C VAL A 51 5.74 2.88 4.05
N ASN A 52 5.78 3.23 5.34
CA ASN A 52 4.70 2.99 6.29
C ASN A 52 3.94 4.27 6.72
N ILE A 53 4.25 5.41 6.09
CA ILE A 53 3.67 6.72 6.41
C ILE A 53 2.68 7.12 5.30
N PRO A 54 1.36 7.18 5.56
CA PRO A 54 0.35 7.55 4.55
C PRO A 54 0.49 9.00 4.06
N SER A 55 1.07 9.86 4.89
CA SER A 55 1.33 11.28 4.60
C SER A 55 2.59 11.53 3.78
N PHE A 56 3.29 10.47 3.34
CA PHE A 56 4.47 10.59 2.50
C PHE A 56 4.13 11.33 1.19
N MET A 57 4.83 12.42 0.91
CA MET A 57 4.68 13.15 -0.35
C MET A 57 5.46 12.43 -1.45
N VAL A 58 4.74 11.87 -2.42
CA VAL A 58 5.34 11.13 -3.52
C VAL A 58 5.95 12.11 -4.52
N ARG A 59 7.21 11.86 -4.93
CA ARG A 59 7.86 12.62 -6.02
C ARG A 59 7.34 12.12 -7.37
N LEU A 60 7.30 13.00 -8.38
CA LEU A 60 6.78 12.67 -9.72
C LEU A 60 7.48 11.45 -10.33
N ASP A 61 8.81 11.40 -10.22
CA ASP A 61 9.62 10.29 -10.77
C ASP A 61 9.38 8.96 -10.03
N SER A 62 9.11 9.04 -8.73
CA SER A 62 8.87 7.87 -7.87
C SER A 62 7.46 7.30 -8.01
N GLN A 63 6.52 8.05 -8.60
CA GLN A 63 5.12 7.65 -8.70
C GLN A 63 4.92 6.36 -9.49
N LYS A 64 5.73 6.13 -10.54
CA LYS A 64 5.71 4.91 -11.36
C LYS A 64 6.21 3.67 -10.61
N HIS A 65 6.91 3.87 -9.51
CA HIS A 65 7.55 2.82 -8.72
C HIS A 65 6.74 2.44 -7.48
N ILE A 66 5.47 2.86 -7.40
CA ILE A 66 4.57 2.46 -6.32
C ILE A 66 4.01 1.09 -6.66
N ASP A 67 4.34 0.10 -5.85
CA ASP A 67 3.81 -1.26 -5.98
C ASP A 67 3.75 -1.96 -4.62
N PHE A 68 3.19 -3.17 -4.59
CA PHE A 68 3.29 -4.03 -3.42
C PHE A 68 4.74 -4.37 -3.13
N ALA A 69 5.08 -4.39 -1.84
CA ALA A 69 6.41 -4.80 -1.41
C ALA A 69 6.63 -6.28 -1.73
N PRO A 70 7.83 -6.69 -2.18
CA PRO A 70 8.10 -8.09 -2.55
C PRO A 70 7.99 -9.06 -1.36
N ASN A 71 8.14 -8.56 -0.13
CA ASN A 71 7.97 -9.33 1.10
C ASN A 71 6.51 -9.42 1.56
N SER A 72 5.61 -8.63 0.96
CA SER A 72 4.20 -8.60 1.30
C SER A 72 3.49 -9.85 0.76
N PRO A 73 2.53 -10.44 1.49
CA PRO A 73 1.68 -11.50 0.95
C PRO A 73 0.95 -11.12 -0.35
N TYR A 74 0.71 -9.82 -0.57
CA TYR A 74 0.10 -9.31 -1.80
C TYR A 74 1.09 -9.16 -2.97
N GLY A 75 2.39 -9.08 -2.68
CA GLY A 75 3.47 -8.95 -3.67
C GLY A 75 4.22 -10.26 -3.94
N GLY A 76 3.62 -11.41 -3.61
CA GLY A 76 4.25 -12.74 -3.78
C GLY A 76 5.08 -13.22 -2.59
N GLY A 77 5.10 -12.48 -1.48
CA GLY A 77 5.76 -12.88 -0.24
C GLY A 77 5.00 -13.99 0.51
N ARG A 78 5.66 -14.54 1.54
CA ARG A 78 5.10 -15.62 2.36
C ARG A 78 3.77 -15.20 3.00
N ALA A 79 2.79 -16.11 2.98
CA ALA A 79 1.49 -15.89 3.61
C ALA A 79 1.62 -15.47 5.09
N GLY A 80 0.75 -14.54 5.51
CA GLY A 80 0.74 -14.01 6.87
C GLY A 80 0.42 -15.06 7.94
N ARG A 81 0.76 -14.75 9.20
CA ARG A 81 0.60 -15.66 10.36
C ARG A 81 -0.82 -16.24 10.47
N VAL A 82 -1.85 -15.43 10.32
CA VAL A 82 -3.25 -15.87 10.46
C VAL A 82 -3.61 -16.89 9.38
N LYS A 83 -3.27 -16.63 8.11
CA LYS A 83 -3.53 -17.57 7.01
C LYS A 83 -2.81 -18.90 7.24
N ARG A 84 -1.53 -18.88 7.64
CA ARG A 84 -0.77 -20.10 7.95
C ARG A 84 -1.34 -20.87 9.15
N LYS A 85 -1.78 -20.18 10.20
CA LYS A 85 -2.41 -20.81 11.36
C LYS A 85 -3.73 -21.49 10.99
N ASN A 86 -4.52 -20.88 10.10
CA ASN A 86 -5.79 -21.45 9.67
C ASN A 86 -5.58 -22.64 8.73
N GLN A 87 -4.56 -22.62 7.86
CA GLN A 87 -4.20 -23.76 7.02
C GLN A 87 -3.83 -24.99 7.87
N GLY A 88 -2.93 -24.84 8.84
CA GLY A 88 -2.57 -25.96 9.72
C GLY A 88 -3.70 -26.44 10.63
N LYS A 89 -4.74 -25.63 10.86
CA LYS A 89 -5.97 -26.08 11.54
C LYS A 89 -6.90 -26.87 10.62
N GLY A 90 -6.93 -26.52 9.33
CA GLY A 90 -7.71 -27.27 8.33
C GLY A 90 -7.09 -28.64 8.08
N GLU A 91 -5.77 -28.68 7.89
CA GLU A 91 -5.00 -29.93 7.69
C GLU A 91 -5.18 -30.88 8.89
N ALA A 92 -5.08 -30.39 10.12
CA ALA A 92 -5.30 -31.21 11.32
C ALA A 92 -6.76 -31.68 11.49
N ALA A 93 -7.73 -30.95 10.95
CA ALA A 93 -9.14 -31.37 10.98
C ALA A 93 -9.45 -32.42 9.90
N GLU A 94 -8.79 -32.36 8.74
CA GLU A 94 -8.88 -33.40 7.70
C GLU A 94 -8.20 -34.70 8.14
N GLU A 95 -7.06 -34.64 8.85
CA GLU A 95 -6.39 -35.83 9.41
C GLU A 95 -7.18 -36.53 10.54
N ASP A 96 -8.01 -35.81 11.29
CA ASP A 96 -8.86 -36.39 12.35
C ASP A 96 -10.17 -37.02 11.79
N GLU A 97 -10.55 -36.69 10.55
CA GLU A 97 -11.76 -37.22 9.88
C GLU A 97 -11.48 -38.46 8.99
N GLU A 98 -10.21 -38.80 8.75
CA GLU A 98 -9.74 -39.98 7.99
C GLU A 98 -9.26 -41.12 8.92
#